data_AF-A0A954RXJ4-F1
#
_entry.id   AF-A0A954RXJ4-F1
#
_cell.length_a   1.000
_cell.length_b   1.000
_cell.length_c   1.000
_cell.angle_alpha   90.00
_cell.angle_beta   90.00
_cell.angle_gamma   90.00
#
_symmetry.space_group_name_H-M   'P 1'
#
loop_
_entity.id
_entity.type
_entity.pdbx_description
1 polymer ?
#
loop_
_entity_poly.entity_id
_entity_poly.type
_entity_poly.pdbx_seq_one_letter_code
_entity_poly.pdbx_strand_id
1 'polypeptide(L)'
;MSAKSSMPGRSGEVLTDVVVAIRDQNGWLSACVHEDVALTLFAMVSEDPSDWNELAGMWPRYRTPATPDQVSGVQMQRGERPSDETLRKASGWVCLDMVQCRVLTGGRFQKVERTAVYDMVTEGVPGPRGQEGWAAPVSLPPWWELIQHAKPSASNEARRKPVERCQANRRVLYGDALLSDFAARVIGVVRSDRWQQQPPSNMNDCYDWMVETHRDWLITPRADLNDATPREQLHGAIEWLEEVFEHQRIRIREWEVAVARPAVDLLDDMSAMGREEVCEYFSFCRELLRAGFQWAIERIPVPVAGATPDAALDVTTSDSTAAGQAASSPSVHSPGVAMDDDLSLIRDVKAAMAAHGEHWLDSIDEDGFTRRFAREAARRRMPLAMRVPVLGMDDLGAPSPPRDEMAALLPPGMMTGVSFILYDGFHLDYDREFAFSLYDDYEEWKWTVDLD
;
A
#
# COMPACT_ATOMS: atom_id res chain seq x y z
N MET A 1 12.92 9.05 17.09
CA MET A 1 12.79 10.21 17.99
C MET A 1 11.58 11.02 17.55
N SER A 2 10.40 10.78 18.12
CA SER A 2 9.21 11.57 17.77
C SER A 2 9.34 12.94 18.44
N ALA A 3 9.47 14.00 17.64
CA ALA A 3 9.38 15.36 18.15
C ALA A 3 8.04 15.47 18.91
N LYS A 4 8.07 15.94 20.15
CA LYS A 4 6.83 16.29 20.86
C LYS A 4 6.13 17.37 20.04
N SER A 5 5.22 16.95 19.16
CA SER A 5 4.33 17.86 18.45
C SER A 5 3.56 18.58 19.53
N SER A 6 3.87 19.87 19.73
CA SER A 6 3.10 20.70 20.64
C SER A 6 1.71 20.79 20.03
N MET A 7 0.71 20.19 20.68
CA MET A 7 -0.68 20.31 20.23
C MET A 7 -1.00 21.80 20.07
N PRO A 8 -1.48 22.25 18.89
CA PRO A 8 -1.84 23.63 18.69
C PRO A 8 -2.93 24.00 19.71
N GLY A 9 -2.55 24.79 20.71
CA GLY A 9 -3.46 25.16 21.80
C GLY A 9 -4.67 25.91 21.28
N ARG A 10 -5.86 25.42 21.64
CA ARG A 10 -7.14 26.07 21.32
C ARG A 10 -7.22 27.42 22.03
N SER A 11 -6.91 28.50 21.30
CA SER A 11 -6.87 29.87 21.84
C SER A 11 -8.10 30.66 21.37
N GLY A 12 -9.28 30.27 21.83
CA GLY A 12 -10.51 30.98 21.47
C GLY A 12 -11.80 30.31 21.94
N GLU A 13 -12.87 31.09 21.93
CA GLU A 13 -14.24 30.59 22.05
C GLU A 13 -14.59 29.71 20.84
N VAL A 14 -15.19 28.55 21.10
CA VAL A 14 -15.58 27.60 20.07
C VAL A 14 -16.67 28.20 19.19
N LEU A 15 -16.49 28.13 17.86
CA LEU A 15 -17.46 28.68 16.92
C LEU A 15 -18.65 27.73 16.72
N THR A 16 -19.87 28.21 16.94
CA THR A 16 -21.11 27.44 16.69
C THR A 16 -21.61 27.56 15.23
N ASP A 17 -21.16 28.60 14.53
CA ASP A 17 -21.66 28.98 13.19
C ASP A 17 -20.53 29.00 12.15
N VAL A 18 -19.94 27.83 11.88
CA VAL A 18 -18.94 27.62 10.83
C VAL A 18 -19.63 27.18 9.55
N VAL A 19 -19.44 27.90 8.45
CA VAL A 19 -19.95 27.47 7.14
C VAL A 19 -18.96 26.47 6.54
N VAL A 20 -19.41 25.24 6.30
CA VAL A 20 -18.64 24.25 5.54
C VAL A 20 -19.21 24.16 4.13
N ALA A 21 -18.33 24.28 3.14
CA ALA A 21 -18.64 24.07 1.73
C ALA A 21 -17.78 22.92 1.20
N ILE A 22 -18.39 21.97 0.50
CA ILE A 22 -17.69 20.81 -0.08
C ILE A 22 -18.00 20.77 -1.57
N ARG A 23 -16.96 20.70 -2.39
CA ARG A 23 -17.10 20.54 -3.84
C ARG A 23 -16.65 19.15 -4.23
N ASP A 24 -17.56 18.42 -4.86
CA ASP A 24 -17.30 17.13 -5.50
C ASP A 24 -17.60 17.21 -7.01
N GLN A 25 -17.43 16.08 -7.71
CA GLN A 25 -17.79 15.96 -9.13
C GLN A 25 -19.27 16.19 -9.44
N ASN A 26 -20.14 16.10 -8.44
CA ASN A 26 -21.59 16.27 -8.57
C ASN A 26 -22.07 17.68 -8.17
N GLY A 27 -21.16 18.61 -7.85
CA GLY A 27 -21.47 19.99 -7.49
C GLY A 27 -21.06 20.38 -6.08
N TRP A 28 -21.82 21.30 -5.48
CA TRP A 28 -21.53 21.84 -4.14
C TRP A 28 -22.50 21.28 -3.10
N LEU A 29 -21.95 20.97 -1.93
CA LEU A 29 -22.69 20.76 -0.70
C LEU A 29 -22.32 21.85 0.31
N SER A 30 -23.27 22.27 1.14
CA SER A 30 -22.96 23.18 2.24
C SER A 30 -23.82 22.96 3.47
N ALA A 31 -23.29 23.35 4.63
CA ALA A 31 -24.00 23.40 5.90
C ALA A 31 -23.39 24.49 6.80
N CYS A 32 -24.16 24.95 7.78
CA CYS A 32 -23.65 25.72 8.91
C CYS A 32 -23.56 24.77 10.10
N VAL A 33 -22.37 24.60 10.65
CA VAL A 33 -22.05 23.56 11.63
C VAL A 33 -21.18 24.11 12.75
N HIS A 34 -21.09 23.35 13.84
CA HIS A 34 -20.14 23.59 14.90
C HIS A 34 -18.69 23.40 14.42
N GLU A 35 -17.74 24.13 14.99
CA GLU A 35 -16.31 24.08 14.62
C GLU A 35 -15.76 22.66 14.65
N ASP A 36 -16.07 21.88 15.68
CA ASP A 36 -15.63 20.49 15.82
C ASP A 36 -16.14 19.63 14.64
N VAL A 37 -17.38 19.81 14.18
CA VAL A 37 -17.89 19.11 12.98
C VAL A 37 -17.09 19.50 11.74
N ALA A 38 -16.75 20.78 11.58
CA ALA A 38 -15.93 21.24 10.47
C ALA A 38 -14.51 20.66 10.52
N LEU A 39 -13.92 20.54 11.71
CA LEU A 39 -12.61 19.91 11.92
C LEU A 39 -12.62 18.42 11.65
N THR A 40 -13.68 17.70 12.04
CA THR A 40 -13.82 16.28 11.71
C THR A 40 -13.89 16.08 10.20
N LEU A 41 -14.68 16.90 9.48
CA LEU A 41 -14.73 16.85 8.01
C LEU A 41 -13.37 17.17 7.38
N PHE A 42 -12.63 18.14 7.94
CA PHE A 42 -11.25 18.43 7.51
C PHE A 42 -10.30 17.26 7.79
N ALA A 43 -10.39 16.61 8.96
CA ALA A 43 -9.57 15.48 9.31
C ALA A 43 -9.77 14.28 8.38
N MET A 44 -11.01 14.06 7.91
CA MET A 44 -11.34 13.02 6.94
C MET A 44 -10.70 13.25 5.56
N VAL A 45 -10.26 14.48 5.23
CA VAL A 45 -9.46 14.75 4.03
C VAL A 45 -8.10 14.06 4.08
N SER A 46 -7.61 13.70 5.27
CA SER A 46 -6.41 12.88 5.43
C SER A 46 -6.53 11.52 4.76
N GLU A 47 -7.74 11.10 4.37
CA GLU A 47 -7.96 9.87 3.62
C GLU A 47 -7.97 10.06 2.08
N ASP A 48 -7.64 11.25 1.57
CA ASP A 48 -7.68 11.59 0.14
C ASP A 48 -8.99 11.18 -0.57
N PRO A 49 -10.17 11.60 -0.06
CA PRO A 49 -11.44 11.25 -0.67
C PRO A 49 -11.62 11.93 -2.04
N SER A 50 -12.20 11.21 -3.00
CA SER A 50 -12.48 11.74 -4.34
C SER A 50 -13.84 12.45 -4.43
N ASP A 51 -14.80 12.07 -3.59
CA ASP A 51 -16.14 12.66 -3.54
C ASP A 51 -16.78 12.62 -2.15
N TRP A 52 -18.00 13.17 -2.06
CA TRP A 52 -18.77 13.22 -0.82
C TRP A 52 -19.12 11.84 -0.27
N ASN A 53 -19.38 10.84 -1.12
CA ASN A 53 -19.77 9.51 -0.65
C ASN A 53 -18.59 8.82 0.04
N GLU A 54 -17.39 8.92 -0.55
CA GLU A 54 -16.16 8.45 0.08
C GLU A 54 -15.89 9.18 1.38
N LEU A 55 -15.92 10.52 1.36
CA LEU A 55 -15.72 11.33 2.56
C LEU A 55 -16.71 10.91 3.64
N ALA A 56 -18.02 10.89 3.35
CA ALA A 56 -19.07 10.49 4.30
C ALA A 56 -18.87 9.06 4.84
N GLY A 57 -18.37 8.14 4.02
CA GLY A 57 -18.02 6.78 4.43
C GLY A 57 -16.92 6.73 5.49
N MET A 58 -16.04 7.73 5.56
CA MET A 58 -15.00 7.85 6.60
C MET A 58 -15.54 8.39 7.93
N TRP A 59 -16.80 8.82 8.01
CA TRP A 59 -17.34 9.44 9.22
C TRP A 59 -17.24 8.55 10.47
N PRO A 60 -17.63 7.26 10.42
CA PRO A 60 -17.52 6.38 11.59
C PRO A 60 -16.09 6.20 12.04
N ARG A 61 -15.14 6.33 11.11
CA ARG A 61 -13.72 6.35 11.42
C ARG A 61 -13.44 7.60 12.21
N TYR A 62 -13.68 8.83 11.72
CA TYR A 62 -13.19 10.10 12.30
C TYR A 62 -14.04 10.78 13.40
N ARG A 63 -15.29 10.36 13.60
CA ARG A 63 -16.18 10.99 14.60
C ARG A 63 -15.61 10.92 16.02
N THR A 64 -15.99 11.90 16.83
CA THR A 64 -15.79 11.93 18.29
C THR A 64 -17.12 12.21 18.98
N PRO A 65 -17.23 12.12 20.33
CA PRO A 65 -18.49 12.46 21.00
C PRO A 65 -18.84 13.96 20.89
N ALA A 66 -17.92 14.80 20.41
CA ALA A 66 -18.17 16.22 20.09
C ALA A 66 -18.98 16.42 18.80
N THR A 67 -19.23 15.35 18.06
CA THR A 67 -19.84 15.39 16.73
C THR A 67 -21.02 14.43 16.63
N PRO A 68 -21.96 14.61 15.67
CA PRO A 68 -23.08 13.69 15.49
C PRO A 68 -22.63 12.25 15.26
N ASP A 69 -23.39 11.28 15.78
CA ASP A 69 -23.08 9.84 15.62
C ASP A 69 -23.05 9.40 14.15
N GLN A 70 -23.82 10.07 13.29
CA GLN A 70 -23.91 9.79 11.86
C GLN A 70 -23.67 11.06 11.05
N VAL A 71 -23.04 10.92 9.89
CA VAL A 71 -22.77 12.02 8.95
C VAL A 71 -24.04 12.73 8.47
N SER A 72 -25.18 12.03 8.46
CA SER A 72 -26.51 12.61 8.16
C SER A 72 -26.90 13.71 9.16
N GLY A 73 -26.37 13.66 10.38
CA GLY A 73 -26.55 14.69 11.41
C GLY A 73 -25.86 16.02 11.10
N VAL A 74 -24.92 16.06 10.15
CA VAL A 74 -24.28 17.30 9.66
C VAL A 74 -25.25 18.12 8.80
N GLN A 75 -26.30 17.49 8.26
CA GLN A 75 -27.34 18.13 7.43
C GLN A 75 -26.79 18.86 6.19
N MET A 76 -25.80 18.26 5.52
CA MET A 76 -25.26 18.79 4.27
C MET A 76 -26.34 18.87 3.18
N GLN A 77 -26.48 20.04 2.56
CA GLN A 77 -27.44 20.27 1.48
C GLN A 77 -26.71 20.47 0.17
N ARG A 78 -27.09 19.69 -0.86
CA ARG A 78 -26.59 19.88 -2.22
C ARG A 78 -27.29 21.09 -2.84
N GLY A 79 -26.51 21.97 -3.48
CA GLY A 79 -27.05 23.19 -4.06
C GLY A 79 -25.98 24.03 -4.75
N GLU A 80 -26.23 25.33 -4.80
CA GLU A 80 -25.23 26.29 -5.27
C GLU A 80 -24.12 26.47 -4.24
N ARG A 81 -22.94 26.89 -4.70
CA ARG A 81 -21.85 27.31 -3.82
C ARG A 81 -22.36 28.41 -2.87
N PRO A 82 -22.01 28.39 -1.58
CA PRO A 82 -22.27 29.51 -0.69
C PRO A 82 -21.75 30.83 -1.28
N SER A 83 -22.59 31.87 -1.22
CA SER A 83 -22.21 33.18 -1.77
C SER A 83 -21.00 33.76 -1.02
N ASP A 84 -20.24 34.62 -1.70
CA ASP A 84 -19.15 35.35 -1.05
C ASP A 84 -19.63 36.15 0.16
N GLU A 85 -20.84 36.71 0.11
CA GLU A 85 -21.43 37.44 1.22
C GLU A 85 -21.74 36.52 2.41
N THR A 86 -22.29 35.33 2.15
CA THR A 86 -22.51 34.29 3.17
C THR A 86 -21.21 33.94 3.88
N LEU A 87 -20.14 33.66 3.11
CA LEU A 87 -18.84 33.33 3.66
C LEU A 87 -18.20 34.50 4.44
N ARG A 88 -18.40 35.75 4.01
CA ARG A 88 -17.91 36.94 4.75
C ARG A 88 -18.66 37.16 6.07
N LYS A 89 -19.95 36.84 6.12
CA LYS A 89 -20.79 37.00 7.32
C LYS A 89 -20.60 35.87 8.33
N ALA A 90 -20.17 34.69 7.88
CA ALA A 90 -19.89 33.56 8.75
C ALA A 90 -18.79 33.88 9.77
N SER A 91 -18.92 33.34 10.99
CA SER A 91 -17.87 33.50 12.02
C SER A 91 -16.55 32.88 11.57
N GLY A 92 -16.62 31.72 10.93
CA GLY A 92 -15.53 31.04 10.25
C GLY A 92 -16.08 30.21 9.10
N TRP A 93 -15.23 29.78 8.18
CA TRP A 93 -15.64 28.88 7.11
C TRP A 93 -14.51 27.99 6.61
N VAL A 94 -14.90 26.83 6.10
CA VAL A 94 -14.01 25.82 5.51
C VAL A 94 -14.58 25.41 4.15
N CYS A 95 -13.72 25.37 3.13
CA CYS A 95 -14.05 24.86 1.81
C CYS A 95 -13.17 23.64 1.50
N LEU A 96 -13.79 22.48 1.29
CA LEU A 96 -13.13 21.24 0.89
C LEU A 96 -13.41 20.99 -0.61
N ASP A 97 -12.47 21.34 -1.47
CA ASP A 97 -12.57 21.14 -2.92
C ASP A 97 -11.88 19.82 -3.29
N MET A 98 -12.61 18.72 -3.31
CA MET A 98 -12.07 17.37 -3.61
C MET A 98 -11.69 17.23 -5.08
N VAL A 99 -12.37 17.97 -5.97
CA VAL A 99 -12.05 17.98 -7.41
C VAL A 99 -10.68 18.57 -7.67
N GLN A 100 -10.32 19.64 -6.94
CA GLN A 100 -9.02 20.29 -7.08
C GLN A 100 -8.01 19.90 -5.99
N CYS A 101 -8.36 19.00 -5.06
CA CYS A 101 -7.57 18.66 -3.87
C CYS A 101 -7.13 19.93 -3.11
N ARG A 102 -8.09 20.75 -2.66
CA ARG A 102 -7.78 21.98 -1.90
C ARG A 102 -8.62 22.08 -0.64
N VAL A 103 -7.98 22.59 0.41
CA VAL A 103 -8.64 23.07 1.62
C VAL A 103 -8.43 24.56 1.71
N LEU A 104 -9.52 25.32 1.79
CA LEU A 104 -9.47 26.76 2.05
C LEU A 104 -10.15 27.06 3.38
N THR A 105 -9.54 27.88 4.21
CA THR A 105 -10.15 28.34 5.47
C THR A 105 -10.18 29.86 5.53
N GLY A 106 -11.18 30.43 6.19
CA GLY A 106 -11.29 31.87 6.35
C GLY A 106 -12.20 32.31 7.51
N GLY A 107 -12.35 33.62 7.66
CA GLY A 107 -13.00 34.21 8.84
C GLY A 107 -12.15 34.01 10.10
N ARG A 108 -12.79 33.68 11.21
CA ARG A 108 -12.18 33.34 12.51
C ARG A 108 -12.03 31.83 12.72
N PHE A 109 -12.20 31.00 11.67
CA PHE A 109 -11.93 29.57 11.79
C PHE A 109 -10.51 29.35 12.26
N GLN A 110 -10.30 28.42 13.19
CA GLN A 110 -8.98 28.24 13.78
C GLN A 110 -7.90 27.93 12.74
N LYS A 111 -6.66 28.25 13.09
CA LYS A 111 -5.50 27.93 12.25
C LYS A 111 -5.41 26.41 12.11
N VAL A 112 -5.28 25.95 10.88
CA VAL A 112 -5.08 24.54 10.56
C VAL A 112 -3.70 24.30 9.98
N GLU A 113 -3.17 23.09 10.13
CA GLU A 113 -1.86 22.70 9.65
C GLU A 113 -2.00 21.46 8.78
N ARG A 114 -0.96 21.14 8.00
CA ARG A 114 -1.00 19.96 7.14
C ARG A 114 -0.97 18.69 7.96
N THR A 115 -0.18 18.69 9.04
CA THR A 115 -0.06 17.58 9.98
C THR A 115 -0.22 18.13 11.38
N ALA A 116 -1.29 17.75 12.08
CA ALA A 116 -1.59 18.22 13.43
C ALA A 116 -2.58 17.30 14.13
N VAL A 117 -2.64 17.39 15.46
CA VAL A 117 -3.66 16.75 16.29
C VAL A 117 -4.44 17.85 17.02
N TYR A 118 -5.73 17.96 16.73
CA TYR A 118 -6.61 18.97 17.35
C TYR A 118 -7.38 18.39 18.52
N ASP A 119 -7.57 19.19 19.56
CA ASP A 119 -8.40 18.83 20.71
C ASP A 119 -9.86 19.21 20.48
N MET A 120 -10.71 18.19 20.44
CA MET A 120 -12.16 18.30 20.31
C MET A 120 -12.77 18.36 21.70
N VAL A 121 -13.56 19.39 21.97
CA VAL A 121 -14.02 19.68 23.34
C VAL A 121 -15.46 19.23 23.49
N THR A 122 -15.67 18.27 24.40
CA THR A 122 -17.00 17.87 24.84
C THR A 122 -17.25 18.36 26.26
N GLU A 123 -18.20 19.28 26.42
CA GLU A 123 -18.64 19.69 27.75
C GLU A 123 -19.11 18.48 28.56
N GLY A 124 -18.44 18.22 29.69
CA GLY A 124 -18.84 17.18 30.64
C GLY A 124 -18.52 15.73 30.24
N VAL A 125 -17.88 15.49 29.09
CA VAL A 125 -17.41 14.15 28.71
C VAL A 125 -15.89 14.16 28.71
N PRO A 126 -15.23 13.59 29.75
CA PRO A 126 -13.78 13.51 29.76
C PRO A 126 -13.32 12.62 28.61
N GLY A 127 -12.20 13.01 28.00
CA GLY A 127 -11.52 12.20 27.02
C GLY A 127 -10.91 10.93 27.61
N PRO A 128 -10.35 10.09 26.75
CA PRO A 128 -9.65 8.87 27.13
C PRO A 128 -8.59 9.16 28.20
N ARG A 129 -8.55 8.32 29.24
CA ARG A 129 -7.58 8.43 30.35
C ARG A 129 -7.66 9.77 31.11
N GLY A 130 -8.81 10.44 31.10
CA GLY A 130 -9.04 11.68 31.85
C GLY A 130 -8.51 12.94 31.16
N GLN A 131 -8.25 12.90 29.86
CA GLN A 131 -7.90 14.08 29.08
C GLN A 131 -9.09 15.04 28.95
N GLU A 132 -8.82 16.32 28.70
CA GLU A 132 -9.85 17.37 28.59
C GLU A 132 -10.61 17.35 27.25
N GLY A 133 -10.20 16.51 26.29
CA GLY A 133 -10.81 16.43 24.96
C GLY A 133 -10.49 15.14 24.23
N TRP A 134 -10.95 15.07 22.99
CA TRP A 134 -10.74 13.95 22.07
C TRP A 134 -9.84 14.37 20.90
N ALA A 135 -8.90 13.52 20.51
CA ALA A 135 -7.99 13.85 19.41
C ALA A 135 -8.69 13.77 18.05
N ALA A 136 -8.54 14.83 17.25
CA ALA A 136 -8.82 14.88 15.82
C ALA A 136 -7.52 15.07 15.04
N PRO A 137 -6.78 13.98 14.77
CA PRO A 137 -5.56 14.04 14.00
C PRO A 137 -5.81 14.27 12.51
N VAL A 138 -4.92 15.02 11.87
CA VAL A 138 -4.97 15.40 10.45
C VAL A 138 -3.59 15.20 9.84
N SER A 139 -3.54 14.56 8.67
CA SER A 139 -2.35 14.50 7.80
C SER A 139 -2.81 14.68 6.35
N LEU A 140 -2.68 15.90 5.82
CA LEU A 140 -3.10 16.22 4.46
C LEU A 140 -2.16 15.58 3.43
N PRO A 141 -2.69 14.89 2.41
CA PRO A 141 -1.86 14.30 1.37
C PRO A 141 -1.01 15.37 0.67
N PRO A 142 0.22 15.04 0.22
CA PRO A 142 1.17 16.03 -0.31
C PRO A 142 0.63 16.78 -1.52
N TRP A 143 -0.26 16.16 -2.30
CA TRP A 143 -0.92 16.80 -3.44
C TRP A 143 -2.11 17.70 -3.09
N TRP A 144 -2.51 17.84 -1.83
CA TRP A 144 -3.55 18.79 -1.43
C TRP A 144 -2.96 20.19 -1.16
N GLU A 145 -3.60 21.24 -1.67
CA GLU A 145 -3.25 22.64 -1.30
C GLU A 145 -4.00 23.05 -0.04
N LEU A 146 -3.30 23.64 0.92
CA LEU A 146 -3.89 24.27 2.10
C LEU A 146 -3.74 25.78 2.01
N ILE A 147 -4.86 26.50 1.91
CA ILE A 147 -4.91 27.96 1.76
C ILE A 147 -5.65 28.54 2.97
N GLN A 148 -4.88 29.06 3.92
CA GLN A 148 -5.42 29.66 5.14
C GLN A 148 -5.69 31.15 4.99
N HIS A 149 -6.65 31.66 5.76
CA HIS A 149 -7.10 33.05 5.71
C HIS A 149 -7.47 33.49 4.27
N ALA A 150 -8.04 32.55 3.52
CA ALA A 150 -8.45 32.77 2.14
C ALA A 150 -9.55 33.84 2.08
N LYS A 151 -9.59 34.58 0.97
CA LYS A 151 -10.76 35.39 0.62
C LYS A 151 -11.84 34.45 0.09
N PRO A 152 -13.13 34.71 0.33
CA PRO A 152 -14.23 33.87 -0.19
C PRO A 152 -14.17 33.62 -1.70
N SER A 153 -13.72 34.61 -2.48
CA SER A 153 -13.53 34.50 -3.93
C SER A 153 -12.52 33.44 -4.35
N ALA A 154 -11.56 33.08 -3.49
CA ALA A 154 -10.50 32.12 -3.80
C ALA A 154 -11.05 30.70 -4.05
N SER A 155 -12.23 30.37 -3.53
CA SER A 155 -12.90 29.09 -3.83
C SER A 155 -13.30 28.94 -5.30
N ASN A 156 -13.34 30.03 -6.07
CA ASN A 156 -13.57 30.02 -7.52
C ASN A 156 -12.28 30.03 -8.34
N GLU A 157 -11.14 30.33 -7.72
CA GLU A 157 -9.86 30.34 -8.42
C GLU A 157 -9.49 28.90 -8.79
N ALA A 158 -8.75 28.72 -9.88
CA ALA A 158 -8.16 27.43 -10.19
C ALA A 158 -7.00 27.13 -9.23
N ARG A 159 -6.66 25.85 -9.12
CA ARG A 159 -5.45 25.41 -8.42
C ARG A 159 -4.21 26.04 -9.06
N ARG A 160 -3.19 26.34 -8.23
CA ARG A 160 -1.93 26.93 -8.70
C ARG A 160 -1.00 25.91 -9.36
N LYS A 161 -0.98 24.68 -8.84
CA LYS A 161 -0.23 23.55 -9.39
C LYS A 161 -1.19 22.47 -9.91
N PRO A 162 -0.81 21.67 -10.91
CA PRO A 162 -1.55 20.47 -11.25
C PRO A 162 -1.69 19.51 -10.04
N VAL A 163 -2.73 18.68 -10.07
CA VAL A 163 -2.87 17.59 -9.10
C VAL A 163 -2.00 16.43 -9.55
N GLU A 164 -0.91 16.20 -8.83
CA GLU A 164 0.01 15.07 -9.05
C GLU A 164 -0.18 14.07 -7.92
N ARG A 165 -1.17 13.18 -8.07
CA ARG A 165 -1.39 12.09 -7.10
C ARG A 165 -0.34 11.01 -7.32
N CYS A 166 0.26 10.54 -6.23
CA CYS A 166 0.98 9.27 -6.27
C CYS A 166 -0.03 8.16 -6.56
N GLN A 167 0.29 7.29 -7.52
CA GLN A 167 -0.54 6.15 -7.88
C GLN A 167 0.31 4.89 -7.87
N ALA A 168 -0.21 3.84 -7.24
CA ALA A 168 0.35 2.49 -7.33
C ALA A 168 -0.64 1.60 -8.06
N ASN A 169 -0.30 1.19 -9.28
CA ASN A 169 -1.12 0.32 -10.10
C ASN A 169 -0.96 -1.14 -9.64
N ARG A 170 -1.78 -1.54 -8.66
CA ARG A 170 -1.72 -2.88 -8.05
C ARG A 170 -2.01 -4.00 -9.05
N ARG A 171 -2.72 -3.73 -10.14
CA ARG A 171 -2.96 -4.74 -11.20
C ARG A 171 -1.68 -5.09 -11.96
N VAL A 172 -0.77 -4.13 -12.11
CA VAL A 172 0.55 -4.39 -12.69
C VAL A 172 1.48 -4.96 -11.62
N LEU A 173 1.53 -4.33 -10.44
CA LEU A 173 2.43 -4.70 -9.36
C LEU A 173 2.15 -6.10 -8.80
N TYR A 174 0.91 -6.53 -8.61
CA TYR A 174 0.59 -7.86 -8.06
C TYR A 174 0.03 -8.85 -9.09
N GLY A 175 -0.19 -8.41 -10.32
CA GLY A 175 -0.98 -9.17 -11.29
C GLY A 175 -0.17 -9.85 -12.39
N ASP A 176 -0.83 -10.03 -13.53
CA ASP A 176 -0.34 -10.80 -14.66
C ASP A 176 0.94 -10.22 -15.28
N ALA A 177 1.09 -8.90 -15.24
CA ALA A 177 2.26 -8.19 -15.76
C ALA A 177 3.54 -8.55 -14.97
N LEU A 178 3.49 -8.47 -13.63
CA LEU A 178 4.58 -8.93 -12.76
C LEU A 178 4.92 -10.40 -13.04
N LEU A 179 3.92 -11.28 -12.99
CA LEU A 179 4.13 -12.73 -13.13
C LEU A 179 4.72 -13.09 -14.48
N SER A 180 4.28 -12.45 -15.57
CA SER A 180 4.80 -12.69 -16.91
C SER A 180 6.25 -12.21 -17.05
N ASP A 181 6.57 -11.04 -16.50
CA ASP A 181 7.91 -10.47 -16.54
C ASP A 181 8.90 -11.34 -15.74
N PHE A 182 8.52 -11.71 -14.51
CA PHE A 182 9.31 -12.61 -13.66
C PHE A 182 9.53 -13.98 -14.33
N ALA A 183 8.49 -14.61 -14.86
CA ALA A 183 8.62 -15.90 -15.53
C ALA A 183 9.55 -15.82 -16.75
N ALA A 184 9.42 -14.76 -17.56
CA ALA A 184 10.31 -14.52 -18.71
C ALA A 184 11.76 -14.35 -18.29
N ARG A 185 12.03 -13.58 -17.22
CA ARG A 185 13.38 -13.36 -16.70
C ARG A 185 13.97 -14.62 -16.09
N VAL A 186 13.20 -15.40 -15.33
CA VAL A 186 13.66 -16.70 -14.79
C VAL A 186 14.08 -17.63 -15.92
N ILE A 187 13.26 -17.78 -16.97
CA ILE A 187 13.64 -18.60 -18.14
C ILE A 187 14.86 -18.02 -18.84
N GLY A 188 14.94 -16.69 -19.01
CA GLY A 188 16.13 -16.02 -19.54
C GLY A 188 17.41 -16.33 -18.76
N VAL A 189 17.35 -16.33 -17.42
CA VAL A 189 18.46 -16.72 -16.54
C VAL A 189 18.83 -18.18 -16.73
N VAL A 190 17.85 -19.09 -16.77
CA VAL A 190 18.10 -20.53 -16.96
C VAL A 190 18.76 -20.83 -18.31
N ARG A 191 18.44 -20.04 -19.34
CA ARG A 191 19.06 -20.13 -20.68
C ARG A 191 20.43 -19.46 -20.75
N SER A 192 20.84 -18.69 -19.74
CA SER A 192 22.11 -17.97 -19.77
C SER A 192 23.31 -18.90 -19.63
N ASP A 193 24.44 -18.50 -20.20
CA ASP A 193 25.71 -19.21 -20.03
C ASP A 193 26.12 -19.32 -18.56
N ARG A 194 25.80 -18.31 -17.73
CA ARG A 194 26.10 -18.31 -16.29
C ARG A 194 25.41 -19.48 -15.58
N TRP A 195 24.13 -19.73 -15.86
CA TRP A 195 23.40 -20.87 -15.31
C TRP A 195 23.95 -22.20 -15.82
N GLN A 196 24.28 -22.29 -17.11
CA GLN A 196 24.80 -23.54 -17.69
C GLN A 196 26.20 -23.90 -17.15
N GLN A 197 27.04 -22.90 -16.90
CA GLN A 197 28.38 -23.09 -16.34
C GLN A 197 28.35 -23.36 -14.82
N GLN A 198 27.39 -22.78 -14.11
CA GLN A 198 27.24 -22.87 -12.67
C GLN A 198 25.78 -23.16 -12.31
N PRO A 199 25.31 -24.38 -12.60
CA PRO A 199 23.94 -24.76 -12.33
C PRO A 199 23.70 -24.79 -10.81
N PRO A 200 22.63 -24.15 -10.31
CA PRO A 200 22.31 -24.21 -8.89
C PRO A 200 21.96 -25.64 -8.49
N SER A 201 22.48 -26.04 -7.33
CA SER A 201 22.15 -27.32 -6.71
C SER A 201 20.93 -27.22 -5.79
N ASN A 202 20.64 -26.03 -5.30
CA ASN A 202 19.58 -25.74 -4.35
C ASN A 202 19.17 -24.25 -4.45
N MET A 203 18.12 -23.86 -3.72
CA MET A 203 17.58 -22.50 -3.78
C MET A 203 18.51 -21.40 -3.28
N ASN A 204 19.42 -21.70 -2.34
CA ASN A 204 20.35 -20.69 -1.84
C ASN A 204 21.32 -20.25 -2.94
N ASP A 205 21.66 -21.17 -3.86
CA ASP A 205 22.53 -20.88 -5.01
C ASP A 205 21.85 -19.93 -6.01
N CYS A 206 20.51 -19.77 -5.94
CA CYS A 206 19.74 -18.87 -6.80
C CYS A 206 19.58 -17.44 -6.26
N TYR A 207 20.09 -17.14 -5.06
CA TYR A 207 19.81 -15.88 -4.37
C TYR A 207 20.20 -14.65 -5.20
N ASP A 208 21.41 -14.62 -5.74
CA ASP A 208 21.90 -13.51 -6.56
C ASP A 208 21.01 -13.28 -7.79
N TRP A 209 20.54 -14.35 -8.44
CA TRP A 209 19.64 -14.21 -9.59
C TRP A 209 18.25 -13.70 -9.21
N MET A 210 17.75 -14.06 -8.02
CA MET A 210 16.50 -13.51 -7.51
C MET A 210 16.64 -12.00 -7.27
N VAL A 211 17.73 -11.56 -6.63
CA VAL A 211 18.03 -10.15 -6.39
C VAL A 211 18.14 -9.39 -7.70
N GLU A 212 18.94 -9.89 -8.65
CA GLU A 212 19.11 -9.29 -9.98
C GLU A 212 17.77 -9.16 -10.72
N THR A 213 16.97 -10.22 -10.73
CA THR A 213 15.65 -10.25 -11.40
C THR A 213 14.70 -9.22 -10.79
N HIS A 214 14.62 -9.15 -9.45
CA HIS A 214 13.75 -8.20 -8.77
C HIS A 214 14.20 -6.76 -8.97
N ARG A 215 15.51 -6.49 -8.83
CA ARG A 215 16.09 -5.16 -9.08
C ARG A 215 15.73 -4.68 -10.47
N ASP A 216 15.95 -5.52 -11.48
CA ASP A 216 15.69 -5.13 -12.86
C ASP A 216 14.20 -4.83 -13.08
N TRP A 217 13.29 -5.60 -12.48
CA TRP A 217 11.87 -5.26 -12.48
C TRP A 217 11.61 -3.87 -11.89
N LEU A 218 12.16 -3.59 -10.71
CA LEU A 218 11.91 -2.34 -9.98
C LEU A 218 12.42 -1.10 -10.70
N ILE A 219 13.52 -1.20 -11.45
CA ILE A 219 14.17 -0.04 -12.10
C ILE A 219 13.85 0.07 -13.59
N THR A 220 13.17 -0.91 -14.19
CA THR A 220 12.83 -0.87 -15.62
C THR A 220 11.56 -0.04 -15.82
N PRO A 221 11.61 1.08 -16.59
CA PRO A 221 10.41 1.82 -16.98
C PRO A 221 9.43 0.95 -17.76
N ARG A 222 8.12 1.11 -17.52
CA ARG A 222 7.11 0.28 -18.18
C ARG A 222 6.00 1.10 -18.81
N ALA A 223 5.63 0.73 -20.04
CA ALA A 223 4.54 1.37 -20.76
C ALA A 223 3.17 1.19 -20.06
N ASP A 224 2.93 0.05 -19.39
CA ASP A 224 1.72 -0.22 -18.59
C ASP A 224 1.67 0.59 -17.27
N LEU A 225 2.76 1.29 -16.94
CA LEU A 225 2.90 2.24 -15.84
C LEU A 225 3.14 3.68 -16.33
N ASN A 226 2.80 4.00 -17.59
CA ASN A 226 3.05 5.32 -18.21
C ASN A 226 4.53 5.73 -18.19
N ASP A 227 5.41 4.77 -18.51
CA ASP A 227 6.87 4.91 -18.49
C ASP A 227 7.48 5.18 -17.11
N ALA A 228 6.69 5.06 -16.03
CA ALA A 228 7.22 4.99 -14.68
C ALA A 228 7.83 3.61 -14.40
N THR A 229 8.73 3.57 -13.45
CA THR A 229 9.26 2.34 -12.86
C THR A 229 8.32 1.84 -11.75
N PRO A 230 8.28 0.52 -11.46
CA PRO A 230 7.56 0.02 -10.29
C PRO A 230 8.02 0.68 -8.99
N ARG A 231 9.32 0.98 -8.81
CA ARG A 231 9.83 1.64 -7.59
C ARG A 231 9.22 3.03 -7.38
N GLU A 232 9.16 3.86 -8.42
CA GLU A 232 8.54 5.20 -8.31
C GLU A 232 7.08 5.14 -7.83
N GLN A 233 6.34 4.09 -8.18
CA GLN A 233 4.95 3.91 -7.75
C GLN A 233 4.80 3.46 -6.29
N LEU A 234 5.78 2.71 -5.75
CA LEU A 234 5.72 2.16 -4.40
C LEU A 234 5.96 3.23 -3.33
N HIS A 235 6.79 4.24 -3.63
CA HIS A 235 7.37 5.11 -2.60
C HIS A 235 6.75 6.51 -2.47
N GLY A 236 6.07 7.01 -3.50
CA GLY A 236 5.69 8.43 -3.60
C GLY A 236 4.71 8.98 -2.56
N ALA A 237 4.19 8.17 -1.64
CA ALA A 237 3.33 8.66 -0.54
C ALA A 237 3.53 7.94 0.80
N ILE A 238 4.64 7.21 0.99
CA ILE A 238 4.89 6.42 2.21
C ILE A 238 4.84 7.31 3.45
N GLU A 239 5.56 8.43 3.47
CA GLU A 239 5.64 9.32 4.64
C GLU A 239 4.26 9.84 5.07
N TRP A 240 3.43 10.27 4.11
CA TRP A 240 2.08 10.73 4.42
C TRP A 240 1.22 9.62 4.98
N LEU A 241 1.28 8.42 4.39
CA LEU A 241 0.53 7.29 4.89
C LEU A 241 0.99 6.86 6.28
N GLU A 242 2.29 6.86 6.58
CA GLU A 242 2.80 6.57 7.93
C GLU A 242 2.17 7.50 8.98
N GLU A 243 2.04 8.79 8.67
CA GLU A 243 1.33 9.73 9.55
C GLU A 243 -0.16 9.38 9.69
N VAL A 244 -0.84 8.99 8.60
CA VAL A 244 -2.23 8.51 8.66
C VAL A 244 -2.35 7.25 9.52
N PHE A 245 -1.42 6.29 9.40
CA PHE A 245 -1.39 5.10 10.24
C PHE A 245 -1.19 5.46 11.70
N GLU A 246 -0.22 6.31 12.05
CA GLU A 246 0.00 6.71 13.43
C GLU A 246 -1.23 7.43 14.02
N HIS A 247 -1.91 8.26 13.21
CA HIS A 247 -3.17 8.88 13.60
C HIS A 247 -4.28 7.87 13.90
N GLN A 248 -4.39 6.80 13.11
CA GLN A 248 -5.30 5.70 13.45
C GLN A 248 -4.86 4.95 14.70
N ARG A 249 -3.54 4.76 14.93
CA ARG A 249 -3.05 4.13 16.16
C ARG A 249 -3.42 4.95 17.40
N ILE A 250 -3.30 6.27 17.35
CA ILE A 250 -3.78 7.18 18.41
C ILE A 250 -5.25 6.88 18.71
N ARG A 251 -6.09 6.83 17.68
CA ARG A 251 -7.53 6.68 17.86
C ARG A 251 -7.92 5.28 18.30
N ILE A 252 -7.25 4.24 17.82
CA ILE A 252 -7.45 2.88 18.34
C ILE A 252 -7.08 2.81 19.82
N ARG A 253 -6.00 3.48 20.28
CA ARG A 253 -5.64 3.53 21.71
C ARG A 253 -6.69 4.27 22.56
N GLU A 254 -7.42 5.19 21.97
CA GLU A 254 -8.46 5.99 22.62
C GLU A 254 -9.82 5.29 22.68
N TRP A 255 -10.19 4.60 21.59
CA TRP A 255 -11.53 4.04 21.39
C TRP A 255 -11.59 2.53 21.53
N GLU A 256 -10.44 1.86 21.55
CA GLU A 256 -10.31 0.39 21.57
C GLU A 256 -11.09 -0.29 20.42
N VAL A 257 -11.33 0.44 19.34
CA VAL A 257 -12.02 -0.03 18.13
C VAL A 257 -11.28 0.50 16.91
N ALA A 258 -11.01 -0.40 15.96
CA ALA A 258 -10.49 -0.08 14.65
C ALA A 258 -11.65 0.00 13.66
N VAL A 259 -11.73 1.07 12.87
CA VAL A 259 -12.73 1.24 11.80
C VAL A 259 -12.04 1.33 10.45
N ALA A 260 -12.18 0.28 9.64
CA ALA A 260 -11.52 0.22 8.34
C ALA A 260 -12.04 1.32 7.42
N ARG A 261 -11.15 1.83 6.55
CA ARG A 261 -11.59 2.62 5.40
C ARG A 261 -12.58 1.76 4.59
N PRO A 262 -13.75 2.27 4.19
CA PRO A 262 -14.65 1.55 3.28
C PRO A 262 -13.89 1.14 2.01
N ALA A 263 -14.10 -0.10 1.55
CA ALA A 263 -13.56 -0.53 0.27
C ALA A 263 -14.20 0.27 -0.87
N VAL A 264 -13.38 0.69 -1.83
CA VAL A 264 -13.83 1.36 -3.05
C VAL A 264 -13.19 0.65 -4.24
N ASP A 265 -13.94 -0.30 -4.81
CA ASP A 265 -13.51 -1.31 -5.79
C ASP A 265 -12.58 -0.83 -6.92
N LEU A 266 -12.70 0.43 -7.36
CA LEU A 266 -11.91 0.98 -8.49
C LEU A 266 -10.77 1.90 -8.06
N LEU A 267 -10.85 2.54 -6.89
CA LEU A 267 -9.84 3.49 -6.42
C LEU A 267 -8.78 2.82 -5.57
N ASP A 268 -9.10 1.70 -4.92
CA ASP A 268 -8.14 0.95 -4.13
C ASP A 268 -7.02 0.37 -4.99
N ASP A 269 -7.32 -0.02 -6.24
CA ASP A 269 -6.32 -0.55 -7.19
C ASP A 269 -5.24 0.46 -7.59
N MET A 270 -5.51 1.76 -7.51
CA MET A 270 -4.62 2.85 -7.97
C MET A 270 -4.16 3.78 -6.84
N SER A 271 -4.64 3.56 -5.61
CA SER A 271 -4.27 4.38 -4.45
C SER A 271 -2.77 4.28 -4.13
N ALA A 272 -2.19 5.25 -3.43
CA ALA A 272 -0.80 5.12 -2.99
C ALA A 272 -0.63 3.95 -1.99
N MET A 273 0.58 3.38 -1.93
CA MET A 273 0.93 2.29 -1.00
C MET A 273 1.65 2.86 0.24
N GLY A 274 1.27 2.37 1.41
CA GLY A 274 1.96 2.68 2.67
C GLY A 274 3.12 1.70 2.90
N ARG A 275 3.97 1.98 3.88
CA ARG A 275 5.16 1.14 4.19
C ARG A 275 4.80 -0.33 4.37
N GLU A 276 3.78 -0.60 5.18
CA GLU A 276 3.33 -1.98 5.47
C GLU A 276 2.96 -2.74 4.18
N GLU A 277 2.27 -2.10 3.24
CA GLU A 277 1.92 -2.73 1.96
C GLU A 277 3.14 -2.94 1.05
N VAL A 278 4.10 -1.99 1.05
CA VAL A 278 5.35 -2.11 0.29
C VAL A 278 6.22 -3.25 0.83
N CYS A 279 6.29 -3.42 2.15
CA CYS A 279 6.97 -4.56 2.78
C CYS A 279 6.35 -5.90 2.34
N GLU A 280 5.01 -5.99 2.37
CA GLU A 280 4.30 -7.20 1.89
C GLU A 280 4.49 -7.42 0.39
N TYR A 281 4.55 -6.35 -0.41
CA TYR A 281 4.86 -6.43 -1.83
C TYR A 281 6.25 -7.03 -2.10
N PHE A 282 7.28 -6.58 -1.39
CA PHE A 282 8.64 -7.10 -1.55
C PHE A 282 8.76 -8.55 -1.08
N SER A 283 8.10 -8.90 0.03
CA SER A 283 8.01 -10.29 0.51
C SER A 283 7.31 -11.19 -0.51
N PHE A 284 6.21 -10.71 -1.11
CA PHE A 284 5.48 -11.41 -2.16
C PHE A 284 6.36 -11.65 -3.39
N CYS A 285 7.06 -10.63 -3.87
CA CYS A 285 7.96 -10.75 -5.03
C CYS A 285 9.07 -11.78 -4.78
N ARG A 286 9.66 -11.79 -3.58
CA ARG A 286 10.67 -12.77 -3.18
C ARG A 286 10.13 -14.19 -3.26
N GLU A 287 8.92 -14.42 -2.76
CA GLU A 287 8.29 -15.74 -2.75
C GLU A 287 7.89 -16.21 -4.15
N LEU A 288 7.44 -15.31 -5.03
CA LEU A 288 7.20 -15.63 -6.44
C LEU A 288 8.50 -16.04 -7.16
N LEU A 289 9.58 -15.27 -6.98
CA LEU A 289 10.87 -15.60 -7.59
C LEU A 289 11.43 -16.92 -7.06
N ARG A 290 11.31 -17.16 -5.75
CA ARG A 290 11.67 -18.43 -5.11
C ARG A 290 10.94 -19.60 -5.76
N ALA A 291 9.62 -19.50 -5.94
CA ALA A 291 8.83 -20.53 -6.59
C ALA A 291 9.23 -20.74 -8.06
N GLY A 292 9.51 -19.67 -8.79
CA GLY A 292 9.96 -19.73 -10.17
C GLY A 292 11.29 -20.46 -10.36
N PHE A 293 12.30 -20.09 -9.57
CA PHE A 293 13.61 -20.75 -9.63
C PHE A 293 13.56 -22.18 -9.10
N GLN A 294 12.76 -22.47 -8.06
CA GLN A 294 12.54 -23.83 -7.58
C GLN A 294 11.94 -24.71 -8.69
N TRP A 295 10.92 -24.21 -9.38
CA TRP A 295 10.33 -24.90 -10.53
C TRP A 295 11.38 -25.19 -11.61
N ALA A 296 12.28 -24.23 -11.88
CA ALA A 296 13.32 -24.39 -12.90
C ALA A 296 14.35 -25.46 -12.51
N ILE A 297 14.82 -25.47 -11.26
CA ILE A 297 15.74 -26.50 -10.73
C ILE A 297 15.13 -27.90 -10.88
N GLU A 298 13.83 -28.05 -10.57
CA GLU A 298 13.16 -29.35 -10.59
C GLU A 298 12.89 -29.90 -11.99
N ARG A 299 12.64 -29.01 -12.97
CA ARG A 299 12.10 -29.41 -14.28
C ARG A 299 13.04 -29.22 -15.45
N ILE A 300 14.04 -28.36 -15.34
CA ILE A 300 14.96 -28.09 -16.45
C ILE A 300 16.25 -28.86 -16.18
N PRO A 301 16.49 -29.99 -16.87
CA PRO A 301 17.67 -30.79 -16.66
C PRO A 301 18.93 -29.99 -16.99
N VAL A 302 19.87 -30.00 -16.06
CA VAL A 302 21.20 -29.43 -16.24
C VAL A 302 22.01 -30.40 -17.09
N PRO A 303 22.58 -29.98 -18.23
CA PRO A 303 23.50 -30.81 -18.99
C PRO A 303 24.69 -31.19 -18.11
N VAL A 304 24.87 -32.49 -17.81
CA VAL A 304 26.03 -32.94 -17.03
C VAL A 304 27.27 -32.74 -17.89
N ALA A 305 28.08 -31.73 -17.54
CA ALA A 305 29.33 -31.42 -18.22
C ALA A 305 30.24 -32.66 -18.25
N GLY A 306 30.38 -33.27 -19.42
CA GLY A 306 31.18 -34.49 -19.62
C GLY A 306 30.40 -35.74 -20.03
N ALA A 307 29.06 -35.71 -20.05
CA ALA A 307 28.28 -36.72 -20.76
C ALA A 307 28.45 -36.51 -22.27
N THR A 308 29.50 -37.12 -22.84
CA THR A 308 29.67 -37.18 -24.29
C THR A 308 28.45 -37.94 -24.88
N PRO A 309 27.75 -37.37 -25.88
CA PRO A 309 26.57 -38.02 -26.48
C PRO A 309 26.85 -39.41 -27.07
N ASP A 310 28.11 -39.77 -27.26
CA ASP A 310 28.53 -40.98 -27.98
C ASP A 310 28.61 -42.27 -27.14
N ALA A 311 28.40 -42.23 -25.83
CA ALA A 311 28.53 -43.44 -24.99
C ALA A 311 27.24 -44.29 -24.85
N ALA A 312 26.11 -43.89 -25.46
CA ALA A 312 24.81 -44.54 -25.27
C ALA A 312 24.31 -45.42 -26.45
N LEU A 313 25.16 -45.74 -27.42
CA LEU A 313 24.83 -46.61 -28.56
C LEU A 313 25.79 -47.80 -28.67
N ASP A 314 25.85 -48.63 -27.63
CA ASP A 314 26.38 -49.99 -27.76
C ASP A 314 25.50 -50.99 -26.97
N VAL A 315 24.20 -50.99 -27.28
CA VAL A 315 23.35 -52.17 -27.03
C VAL A 315 23.36 -52.97 -28.33
N THR A 316 24.24 -53.95 -28.32
CA THR A 316 24.35 -55.06 -29.26
C THR A 316 22.98 -55.67 -29.59
N THR A 317 22.46 -55.34 -30.76
CA THR A 317 21.57 -56.22 -31.52
C THR A 317 22.21 -56.49 -32.87
N SER A 318 23.06 -57.51 -32.88
CA SER A 318 23.47 -58.22 -34.09
C SER A 318 22.24 -58.88 -34.72
N ASP A 319 21.76 -58.36 -35.84
CA ASP A 319 21.76 -59.07 -37.13
C ASP A 319 21.11 -58.27 -38.26
N SER A 320 21.57 -58.57 -39.48
CA SER A 320 20.97 -58.24 -40.79
C SER A 320 21.44 -56.97 -41.51
N THR A 321 22.49 -57.19 -42.29
CA THR A 321 22.82 -56.60 -43.61
C THR A 321 21.66 -56.01 -44.42
N ALA A 322 21.82 -54.79 -44.94
CA ALA A 322 21.74 -54.46 -46.37
C ALA A 322 22.09 -52.98 -46.65
N ALA A 323 22.71 -52.76 -47.82
CA ALA A 323 23.33 -51.53 -48.28
C ALA A 323 22.36 -50.38 -48.58
N GLY A 324 22.82 -49.15 -48.40
CA GLY A 324 22.16 -47.94 -48.87
C GLY A 324 22.85 -46.65 -48.42
N GLN A 325 23.89 -46.23 -49.13
CA GLN A 325 24.48 -44.89 -49.00
C GLN A 325 23.45 -43.82 -49.41
N ALA A 326 23.12 -42.91 -48.50
CA ALA A 326 22.53 -41.61 -48.81
C ALA A 326 23.19 -40.55 -47.94
N ALA A 327 23.69 -39.50 -48.59
CA ALA A 327 24.43 -38.41 -47.98
C ALA A 327 23.58 -37.62 -46.98
N SER A 328 24.01 -37.61 -45.71
CA SER A 328 23.43 -36.79 -44.66
C SER A 328 23.72 -35.31 -44.94
N SER A 329 22.66 -34.57 -45.27
CA SER A 329 22.72 -33.11 -45.35
C SER A 329 22.78 -32.53 -43.94
N PRO A 330 23.54 -31.45 -43.71
CA PRO A 330 23.58 -30.79 -42.41
C PRO A 330 22.18 -30.27 -42.06
N SER A 331 21.65 -30.75 -40.94
CA SER A 331 20.40 -30.29 -40.34
C SER A 331 20.54 -28.80 -40.00
N VAL A 332 19.92 -27.95 -40.81
CA VAL A 332 19.68 -26.55 -40.47
C VAL A 332 18.65 -26.54 -39.35
N HIS A 333 19.10 -26.34 -38.11
CA HIS A 333 18.20 -26.09 -36.99
C HIS A 333 17.36 -24.85 -37.30
N SER A 334 16.05 -25.06 -37.47
CA SER A 334 15.11 -23.99 -37.76
C SER A 334 14.92 -23.16 -36.49
N PRO A 335 15.24 -21.85 -36.49
CA PRO A 335 15.16 -21.00 -35.29
C PRO A 335 13.74 -20.87 -34.71
N GLY A 336 12.70 -21.28 -35.42
CA GLY A 336 11.30 -21.23 -34.96
C GLY A 336 10.95 -22.22 -33.85
N VAL A 337 11.63 -23.37 -33.73
CA VAL A 337 11.26 -24.41 -32.74
C VAL A 337 11.64 -24.01 -31.31
N ALA A 338 12.79 -23.34 -31.13
CA ALA A 338 13.25 -22.92 -29.82
C ALA A 338 12.36 -21.84 -29.17
N MET A 339 11.70 -21.00 -30.00
CA MET A 339 10.87 -19.90 -29.51
C MET A 339 9.52 -20.40 -28.96
N ASP A 340 8.91 -21.41 -29.59
CA ASP A 340 7.66 -22.02 -29.10
C ASP A 340 7.89 -22.78 -27.78
N ASP A 341 9.06 -23.42 -27.63
CA ASP A 341 9.44 -24.09 -26.39
C ASP A 341 9.58 -23.10 -25.23
N ASP A 342 10.22 -21.95 -25.45
CA ASP A 342 10.40 -20.93 -24.41
C ASP A 342 9.07 -20.31 -23.96
N LEU A 343 8.14 -20.05 -24.89
CA LEU A 343 6.81 -19.56 -24.53
C LEU A 343 6.03 -20.57 -23.67
N SER A 344 6.17 -21.87 -23.95
CA SER A 344 5.57 -22.91 -23.10
C SER A 344 6.19 -22.92 -21.71
N LEU A 345 7.51 -22.85 -21.60
CA LEU A 345 8.21 -22.81 -20.31
C LEU A 345 7.83 -21.57 -19.49
N ILE A 346 7.78 -20.39 -20.12
CA ILE A 346 7.37 -19.15 -19.46
C ILE A 346 5.95 -19.29 -18.90
N ARG A 347 5.01 -19.84 -19.68
CA ARG A 347 3.64 -20.07 -19.22
C ARG A 347 3.61 -21.00 -18.01
N ASP A 348 4.40 -22.06 -18.02
CA ASP A 348 4.37 -23.08 -16.97
C ASP A 348 5.04 -22.56 -15.67
N VAL A 349 6.14 -21.80 -15.77
CA VAL A 349 6.74 -21.07 -14.62
C VAL A 349 5.75 -20.07 -14.04
N LYS A 350 5.12 -19.27 -14.90
CA LYS A 350 4.12 -18.26 -14.50
C LYS A 350 2.97 -18.90 -13.73
N ALA A 351 2.47 -20.05 -14.20
CA ALA A 351 1.40 -20.78 -13.51
C ALA A 351 1.83 -21.29 -12.13
N ALA A 352 3.07 -21.78 -12.00
CA ALA A 352 3.63 -22.21 -10.73
C ALA A 352 3.79 -21.05 -9.74
N MET A 353 4.31 -19.91 -10.20
CA MET A 353 4.41 -18.68 -9.40
C MET A 353 3.03 -18.21 -8.93
N ALA A 354 2.04 -18.16 -9.83
CA ALA A 354 0.69 -17.74 -9.48
C ALA A 354 0.06 -18.64 -8.40
N ALA A 355 0.19 -19.97 -8.55
CA ALA A 355 -0.31 -20.92 -7.56
C ALA A 355 0.39 -20.77 -6.19
N HIS A 356 1.70 -20.57 -6.17
CA HIS A 356 2.46 -20.30 -4.95
C HIS A 356 2.04 -18.97 -4.31
N GLY A 357 1.85 -17.94 -5.12
CA GLY A 357 1.43 -16.62 -4.66
C GLY A 357 0.07 -16.65 -3.95
N GLU A 358 -0.92 -17.35 -4.51
CA GLU A 358 -2.23 -17.52 -3.83
C GLU A 358 -2.10 -18.29 -2.53
N HIS A 359 -1.31 -19.38 -2.52
CA HIS A 359 -1.06 -20.13 -1.29
C HIS A 359 -0.38 -19.28 -0.20
N TRP A 360 0.61 -18.47 -0.59
CA TRP A 360 1.31 -17.57 0.31
C TRP A 360 0.39 -16.49 0.88
N LEU A 361 -0.49 -15.90 0.06
CA LEU A 361 -1.47 -14.91 0.52
C LEU A 361 -2.45 -15.48 1.56
N ASP A 362 -2.80 -16.76 1.43
CA ASP A 362 -3.69 -17.45 2.37
C ASP A 362 -2.96 -18.05 3.58
N SER A 363 -1.62 -18.00 3.60
CA SER A 363 -0.82 -18.43 4.74
C SER A 363 -0.98 -17.46 5.91
N ILE A 364 -0.94 -18.02 7.13
CA ILE A 364 -0.96 -17.27 8.38
C ILE A 364 0.48 -16.92 8.74
N ASP A 365 0.73 -15.66 9.08
CA ASP A 365 2.03 -15.18 9.55
C ASP A 365 2.29 -15.50 11.04
N GLU A 366 3.44 -15.07 11.55
CA GLU A 366 3.82 -15.30 12.94
C GLU A 366 2.89 -14.59 13.94
N ASP A 367 2.22 -13.53 13.50
CA ASP A 367 1.31 -12.72 14.30
C ASP A 367 -0.14 -13.25 14.27
N GLY A 368 -0.40 -14.30 13.47
CA GLY A 368 -1.70 -14.96 13.39
C GLY A 368 -2.65 -14.35 12.36
N PHE A 369 -2.17 -13.45 11.49
CA PHE A 369 -2.95 -12.85 10.41
C PHE A 369 -2.69 -13.59 9.10
N THR A 370 -3.72 -13.76 8.27
CA THR A 370 -3.44 -14.13 6.88
C THR A 370 -2.80 -12.95 6.19
N ARG A 371 -1.84 -13.21 5.30
CA ARG A 371 -1.18 -12.12 4.54
C ARG A 371 -2.16 -11.36 3.66
N ARG A 372 -3.19 -12.05 3.15
CA ARG A 372 -4.32 -11.44 2.45
C ARG A 372 -5.04 -10.41 3.33
N PHE A 373 -5.30 -10.74 4.61
CA PHE A 373 -5.90 -9.80 5.55
C PHE A 373 -4.96 -8.64 5.85
N ALA A 374 -3.69 -8.90 6.16
CA ALA A 374 -2.70 -7.87 6.46
C ALA A 374 -2.57 -6.86 5.31
N ARG A 375 -2.48 -7.36 4.06
CA ARG A 375 -2.47 -6.53 2.85
C ARG A 375 -3.72 -5.69 2.71
N GLU A 376 -4.89 -6.26 2.93
CA GLU A 376 -6.17 -5.54 2.80
C GLU A 376 -6.36 -4.50 3.93
N ALA A 377 -5.89 -4.79 5.14
CA ALA A 377 -5.82 -3.82 6.23
C ALA A 377 -4.92 -2.65 5.83
N ALA A 378 -3.74 -2.91 5.26
CA ALA A 378 -2.83 -1.87 4.81
C ALA A 378 -3.46 -0.98 3.71
N ARG A 379 -4.15 -1.58 2.74
CA ARG A 379 -4.92 -0.86 1.70
C ARG A 379 -6.01 0.04 2.28
N ARG A 380 -6.70 -0.45 3.31
CA ARG A 380 -7.70 0.30 4.07
C ARG A 380 -7.09 1.19 5.15
N ARG A 381 -5.77 1.39 5.10
CA ARG A 381 -4.96 2.24 6.00
C ARG A 381 -5.25 1.95 7.46
N MET A 382 -5.42 0.68 7.77
CA MET A 382 -5.80 0.20 9.08
C MET A 382 -4.57 -0.40 9.74
N PRO A 383 -4.03 0.21 10.82
CA PRO A 383 -2.99 -0.42 11.60
C PRO A 383 -3.47 -1.76 12.14
N LEU A 384 -2.65 -2.79 11.99
CA LEU A 384 -2.92 -4.08 12.61
C LEU A 384 -2.73 -3.98 14.12
N ALA A 385 -3.82 -4.18 14.85
CA ALA A 385 -3.84 -4.12 16.30
C ALA A 385 -4.30 -5.47 16.87
N MET A 386 -3.49 -6.04 17.75
CA MET A 386 -3.88 -7.28 18.43
C MET A 386 -5.04 -7.01 19.38
N ARG A 387 -6.05 -7.89 19.35
CA ARG A 387 -7.23 -7.88 20.25
C ARG A 387 -8.14 -6.66 20.11
N VAL A 388 -8.02 -5.91 19.02
CA VAL A 388 -8.93 -4.81 18.70
C VAL A 388 -9.92 -5.28 17.63
N PRO A 389 -11.23 -5.16 17.86
CA PRO A 389 -12.22 -5.42 16.81
C PRO A 389 -11.99 -4.48 15.63
N VAL A 390 -11.91 -5.04 14.43
CA VAL A 390 -11.80 -4.28 13.17
C VAL A 390 -13.16 -4.26 12.48
N LEU A 391 -13.85 -3.13 12.57
CA LEU A 391 -15.15 -2.93 11.92
C LEU A 391 -14.97 -2.71 10.42
N GLY A 392 -15.81 -3.39 9.62
CA GLY A 392 -15.86 -3.23 8.16
C GLY A 392 -14.95 -4.19 7.38
N MET A 393 -14.34 -5.18 8.02
CA MET A 393 -13.50 -6.22 7.39
C MET A 393 -13.97 -7.65 7.75
N ASP A 394 -15.25 -7.80 8.08
CA ASP A 394 -15.82 -9.06 8.59
C ASP A 394 -15.77 -10.21 7.55
N ASP A 395 -15.76 -9.87 6.27
CA ASP A 395 -15.75 -10.77 5.12
C ASP A 395 -14.39 -11.45 4.87
N LEU A 396 -13.31 -10.88 5.38
CA LEU A 396 -11.94 -11.37 5.16
C LEU A 396 -11.50 -12.41 6.19
N GLY A 397 -12.44 -12.87 7.04
CA GLY A 397 -12.15 -13.82 8.10
C GLY A 397 -11.15 -13.23 9.09
N ALA A 398 -11.45 -12.04 9.63
CA ALA A 398 -10.64 -11.39 10.65
C ALA A 398 -10.17 -12.44 11.65
N PRO A 399 -8.84 -12.56 11.88
CA PRO A 399 -8.33 -13.66 12.65
C PRO A 399 -8.99 -13.69 14.00
N SER A 400 -9.47 -14.87 14.38
CA SER A 400 -9.85 -15.10 15.77
C SER A 400 -8.63 -14.70 16.60
N PRO A 401 -8.78 -13.82 17.62
CA PRO A 401 -7.66 -13.39 18.43
C PRO A 401 -6.85 -14.63 18.84
N PRO A 402 -5.50 -14.59 18.74
CA PRO A 402 -4.67 -15.75 18.99
C PRO A 402 -5.14 -16.42 20.28
N ARG A 403 -5.44 -17.72 20.20
CA ARG A 403 -6.10 -18.48 21.27
C ARG A 403 -5.50 -18.07 22.60
N ASP A 404 -6.37 -17.68 23.54
CA ASP A 404 -6.10 -17.09 24.86
C ASP A 404 -5.10 -17.85 25.77
N GLU A 405 -4.45 -18.91 25.31
CA GLU A 405 -3.49 -19.70 26.09
C GLU A 405 -2.34 -18.83 26.63
N MET A 406 -1.81 -17.89 25.82
CA MET A 406 -0.77 -16.97 26.30
C MET A 406 -1.34 -15.79 27.11
N ALA A 407 -2.59 -15.37 26.82
CA ALA A 407 -3.29 -14.35 27.59
C ALA A 407 -3.63 -14.84 29.01
N ALA A 408 -3.96 -16.13 29.15
CA ALA A 408 -4.22 -16.79 30.42
C ALA A 408 -2.97 -16.97 31.29
N LEU A 409 -1.78 -16.97 30.68
CA LEU A 409 -0.50 -17.07 31.38
C LEU A 409 0.03 -15.73 31.90
N LEU A 410 -0.45 -14.61 31.36
CA LEU A 410 -0.05 -13.27 31.81
C LEU A 410 -0.91 -12.84 33.02
N PRO A 411 -0.32 -12.24 34.06
CA PRO A 411 -1.07 -11.71 35.18
C PRO A 411 -2.15 -10.71 34.72
N PRO A 412 -3.35 -10.72 35.33
CA PRO A 412 -4.35 -9.68 35.10
C PRO A 412 -3.71 -8.30 35.27
N GLY A 413 -3.72 -7.47 34.23
CA GLY A 413 -3.16 -6.13 34.23
C GLY A 413 -1.79 -5.95 33.55
N MET A 414 -1.09 -7.02 33.15
CA MET A 414 0.27 -6.93 32.60
C MET A 414 0.33 -6.53 31.10
N MET A 415 -0.78 -6.71 30.35
CA MET A 415 -0.96 -6.17 29.00
C MET A 415 -2.18 -5.25 28.97
N THR A 416 -2.10 -4.13 29.68
CA THR A 416 -3.14 -3.09 29.66
C THR A 416 -2.84 -2.08 28.56
N GLY A 417 -2.92 -2.52 27.31
CA GLY A 417 -2.74 -1.64 26.15
C GLY A 417 -2.93 -2.34 24.82
N VAL A 418 -3.35 -1.56 23.82
CA VAL A 418 -3.36 -2.01 22.42
C VAL A 418 -1.92 -2.17 21.95
N SER A 419 -1.59 -3.37 21.47
CA SER A 419 -0.33 -3.66 20.79
C SER A 419 -0.55 -3.63 19.29
N PHE A 420 0.35 -2.96 18.57
CA PHE A 420 0.33 -2.88 17.10
C PHE A 420 1.40 -3.79 16.52
N ILE A 421 1.07 -4.44 15.41
CA ILE A 421 2.04 -5.17 14.58
C ILE A 421 2.58 -4.16 13.57
N LEU A 422 3.90 -4.15 13.40
CA LEU A 422 4.60 -3.20 12.55
C LEU A 422 5.43 -3.97 11.53
N TYR A 423 5.07 -3.86 10.26
CA TYR A 423 5.95 -4.26 9.15
C TYR A 423 6.81 -3.06 8.77
N ASP A 424 7.83 -2.80 9.59
CA ASP A 424 8.72 -1.64 9.44
C ASP A 424 9.75 -1.78 8.31
N GLY A 425 9.89 -2.99 7.77
CA GLY A 425 10.83 -3.35 6.71
C GLY A 425 12.24 -3.64 7.21
N PHE A 426 12.46 -3.70 8.52
CA PHE A 426 13.80 -3.86 9.09
C PHE A 426 14.49 -5.17 8.64
N HIS A 427 13.70 -6.24 8.45
CA HIS A 427 14.19 -7.50 7.90
C HIS A 427 14.68 -7.37 6.45
N LEU A 428 14.10 -6.45 5.68
CA LEU A 428 14.50 -6.20 4.29
C LEU A 428 15.82 -5.42 4.22
N ASP A 429 16.05 -4.51 5.16
CA ASP A 429 17.29 -3.74 5.24
C ASP A 429 18.48 -4.61 5.66
N TYR A 430 18.25 -5.64 6.49
CA TYR A 430 19.28 -6.62 6.85
C TYR A 430 19.81 -7.45 5.70
N ASP A 431 19.01 -7.63 4.65
CA ASP A 431 19.47 -8.35 3.47
C ASP A 431 20.59 -7.59 2.75
N ARG A 432 20.78 -6.29 3.06
CA ARG A 432 21.78 -5.41 2.41
C ARG A 432 21.64 -5.47 0.88
N GLU A 433 20.40 -5.52 0.41
CA GLU A 433 20.07 -5.50 -1.01
C GLU A 433 19.12 -4.35 -1.33
N PHE A 434 19.56 -3.41 -2.18
CA PHE A 434 18.72 -2.31 -2.65
C PHE A 434 17.43 -2.79 -3.33
N ALA A 435 17.46 -3.99 -3.93
CA ALA A 435 16.32 -4.60 -4.58
C ALA A 435 15.14 -4.84 -3.63
N PHE A 436 15.39 -4.95 -2.32
CA PHE A 436 14.34 -5.19 -1.32
C PHE A 436 14.24 -4.06 -0.29
N SER A 437 15.08 -3.03 -0.38
CA SER A 437 15.12 -1.96 0.61
C SER A 437 13.97 -0.96 0.44
N LEU A 438 13.61 -0.30 1.53
CA LEU A 438 12.56 0.73 1.55
C LEU A 438 13.03 2.12 1.10
N TYR A 439 14.27 2.25 0.62
CA TYR A 439 14.81 3.53 0.17
C TYR A 439 14.36 3.84 -1.24
N ASP A 440 14.06 5.10 -1.53
CA ASP A 440 13.63 5.51 -2.87
C ASP A 440 14.84 5.53 -3.83
N ASP A 441 16.00 5.90 -3.31
CA ASP A 441 17.24 6.13 -4.06
C ASP A 441 18.39 5.20 -3.63
N TYR A 442 19.22 4.81 -4.61
CA TYR A 442 20.35 3.91 -4.39
C TYR A 442 21.46 4.54 -3.55
N GLU A 443 21.74 5.83 -3.74
CA GLU A 443 22.80 6.51 -3.00
C GLU A 443 22.41 6.70 -1.53
N GLU A 444 21.14 7.00 -1.26
CA GLU A 444 20.60 7.05 0.11
C GLU A 444 20.71 5.70 0.84
N TRP A 445 20.29 4.62 0.16
CA TRP A 445 20.41 3.27 0.69
C TRP A 445 21.88 2.91 0.98
N LYS A 446 22.76 3.13 0.00
CA LYS A 446 24.18 2.79 0.11
C LYS A 446 24.86 3.55 1.24
N TRP A 447 24.57 4.85 1.38
CA TRP A 447 25.11 5.67 2.47
C TRP A 447 24.69 5.13 3.84
N THR A 448 23.45 4.68 3.99
CA THR A 448 22.97 4.11 5.26
C THR A 448 23.64 2.77 5.57
N VAL A 449 23.76 1.88 4.58
CA VAL A 449 24.42 0.58 4.75
C VAL A 449 25.92 0.71 5.04
N ASP A 450 26.60 1.71 4.46
CA ASP A 450 28.04 1.94 4.67
C ASP A 450 28.35 2.51 6.08
N LEU A 451 27.35 3.02 6.81
CA LEU A 451 27.50 3.56 8.16
C LEU A 451 27.28 2.52 9.28
N ASP A 452 26.66 1.38 8.97
CA ASP A 452 26.34 0.27 9.89
C ASP A 452 27.34 -0.90 9.80
#